data_AF-A0A963G1G2-F1
#
_entry.id   AF-A0A963G1G2-F1
#
_cell.length_a   1.000
_cell.length_b   1.000
_cell.length_c   1.000
_cell.angle_alpha   90.00
_cell.angle_beta   90.00
_cell.angle_gamma   90.00
#
_symmetry.space_group_name_H-M   'P 1'
#
loop_
_entity.id
_entity.type
_entity.pdbx_description
1 polymer ?
#
loop_
_entity_poly.entity_id
_entity_poly.type
_entity_poly.pdbx_seq_one_letter_code
_entity_poly.pdbx_strand_id
1 'polypeptide(L)'
;METSGILRATECVVLFADIADSSVLYERIGNEAAAKRINGCLKAMQTVVMHSGGQVIKLTGDGLMAVFEKADAALEASSAMGMELGELPAAGEHRIDIRIGFHHGPAVSTGNDLFGETVNVAARFCEVASTGTAVTSSETAALLSKGNQRKLRKIPARPLKGINRHFDLLELICDDYSKVTAVFASIDFSALHPSRLELNFCGESRVLDEGAHRVTIGRDPAADVVLSNTHASRRHCVIEERGGKFVVIDSSSNGTFVVEEGGRSLRLRREELVLDSHGWITFGRPRGPGVDEMEYRFVG
;
A
#
# COMPACT_ATOMS: atom_id res chain seq x y z
N MET A 1 -28.79 -23.33 -33.46
CA MET A 1 -27.39 -23.11 -33.86
C MET A 1 -26.75 -22.26 -32.79
N GLU A 2 -26.14 -22.92 -31.80
CA GLU A 2 -25.35 -22.27 -30.76
C GLU A 2 -24.06 -21.75 -31.40
N THR A 3 -23.90 -20.44 -31.43
CA THR A 3 -22.66 -19.80 -31.85
C THR A 3 -21.59 -20.17 -30.83
N SER A 4 -20.71 -21.08 -31.22
CA SER A 4 -19.46 -21.40 -30.51
C SER A 4 -18.71 -20.09 -30.27
N GLY A 5 -18.76 -19.61 -29.03
CA GLY A 5 -18.11 -18.39 -28.60
C GLY A 5 -16.60 -18.53 -28.81
N ILE A 6 -16.05 -17.72 -29.70
CA ILE A 6 -14.63 -17.74 -30.03
C ILE A 6 -13.83 -17.50 -28.75
N LEU A 7 -13.04 -18.51 -28.36
CA LEU A 7 -12.03 -18.45 -27.30
C LEU A 7 -10.96 -17.44 -27.74
N ARG A 8 -11.09 -16.17 -27.34
CA ARG A 8 -10.07 -15.16 -27.61
C ARG A 8 -9.10 -15.11 -26.45
N ALA A 9 -7.84 -15.44 -26.72
CA ALA A 9 -6.77 -15.17 -25.78
C ALA A 9 -6.56 -13.65 -25.69
N THR A 10 -6.64 -13.12 -24.49
CA THR A 10 -6.37 -11.71 -24.18
C THR A 10 -5.27 -11.64 -23.15
N GLU A 11 -4.31 -10.74 -23.36
CA GLU A 11 -3.34 -10.38 -22.33
C GLU A 11 -4.06 -9.58 -21.24
N CYS A 12 -3.99 -10.07 -20.01
CA CYS A 12 -4.56 -9.40 -18.86
C CYS A 12 -3.77 -9.72 -17.59
N VAL A 13 -4.10 -9.02 -16.52
CA VAL A 13 -3.56 -9.29 -15.20
C VAL A 13 -4.64 -9.97 -14.38
N VAL A 14 -4.38 -11.21 -13.99
CA VAL A 14 -5.26 -11.97 -13.11
C VAL A 14 -4.82 -11.73 -11.68
N LEU A 15 -5.77 -11.40 -10.80
CA LEU A 15 -5.56 -11.18 -9.38
C LEU A 15 -6.47 -12.12 -8.59
N PHE A 16 -5.89 -12.80 -7.60
CA PHE A 16 -6.60 -13.52 -6.56
C PHE A 16 -6.36 -12.81 -5.23
N ALA A 17 -7.42 -12.60 -4.46
CA ALA A 17 -7.34 -12.10 -3.10
C ALA A 17 -8.12 -13.05 -2.19
N ASP A 18 -7.53 -13.41 -1.06
CA ASP A 18 -8.10 -14.34 -0.09
C ASP A 18 -7.99 -13.77 1.33
N ILE A 19 -9.02 -13.99 2.15
CA ILE A 19 -9.01 -13.56 3.55
C ILE A 19 -8.11 -14.51 4.35
N ALA A 20 -7.08 -13.97 4.97
CA ALA A 20 -6.18 -14.76 5.79
C ALA A 20 -6.91 -15.31 7.02
N ASP A 21 -6.56 -16.56 7.38
CA ASP A 21 -7.04 -17.24 8.59
C ASP A 21 -8.57 -17.23 8.79
N SER A 22 -9.33 -17.22 7.69
CA SER A 22 -10.80 -17.23 7.69
C SER A 22 -11.40 -18.37 8.53
N SER A 23 -10.75 -19.54 8.53
CA SER A 23 -11.15 -20.71 9.34
C SER A 23 -11.11 -20.43 10.84
N VAL A 24 -10.12 -19.66 11.30
CA VAL A 24 -10.00 -19.24 12.71
C VAL A 24 -11.13 -18.28 13.10
N LEU A 25 -11.62 -17.49 12.15
CA LEU A 25 -12.75 -16.59 12.36
C LEU A 25 -14.04 -17.39 12.63
N TYR A 26 -14.29 -18.46 11.87
CA TYR A 26 -15.43 -19.36 12.08
C TYR A 26 -15.43 -19.99 13.48
N GLU A 27 -14.27 -20.45 13.95
CA GLU A 27 -14.12 -21.05 15.28
C GLU A 27 -14.36 -20.04 16.41
N ARG A 28 -13.92 -18.78 16.25
CA ARG A 28 -13.95 -17.77 17.32
C ARG A 28 -15.29 -17.06 17.47
N ILE A 29 -15.87 -16.59 16.36
CA ILE A 29 -17.08 -15.74 16.41
C ILE A 29 -18.34 -16.48 15.94
N GLY A 30 -18.20 -17.76 15.58
CA GLY A 30 -19.30 -18.60 15.10
C GLY A 30 -19.69 -18.33 13.66
N ASN A 31 -20.38 -19.30 13.06
CA ASN A 31 -20.62 -19.35 11.62
C ASN A 31 -21.35 -18.12 11.05
N GLU A 32 -22.39 -17.64 11.72
CA GLU A 32 -23.22 -16.54 11.21
C GLU A 32 -22.47 -15.20 11.25
N ALA A 33 -21.79 -14.90 12.36
CA ALA A 33 -21.02 -13.66 12.49
C ALA A 33 -19.79 -13.67 11.59
N ALA A 34 -19.09 -14.80 11.47
CA ALA A 34 -17.98 -14.98 10.54
C ALA A 34 -18.42 -14.79 9.09
N ALA A 35 -19.52 -15.44 8.67
CA ALA A 35 -20.06 -15.28 7.32
C ALA A 35 -20.47 -13.83 7.01
N LYS A 36 -21.13 -13.14 7.96
CA LYS A 36 -21.49 -11.72 7.78
C LYS A 36 -20.25 -10.84 7.61
N ARG A 37 -19.21 -11.11 8.38
CA ARG A 37 -17.96 -10.33 8.35
C ARG A 37 -17.16 -10.58 7.08
N ILE A 38 -16.97 -11.84 6.69
CA ILE A 38 -16.34 -12.25 5.42
C ILE A 38 -17.07 -11.62 4.24
N ASN A 39 -18.40 -11.66 4.22
CA ASN A 39 -19.19 -11.01 3.17
C ASN A 39 -18.99 -9.47 3.14
N GLY A 40 -18.78 -8.84 4.30
CA GLY A 40 -18.43 -7.42 4.38
C GLY A 40 -17.08 -7.13 3.71
N CYS A 41 -16.06 -7.93 4.04
CA CYS A 41 -14.72 -7.81 3.46
C CYS A 41 -14.72 -8.09 1.95
N LEU A 42 -15.43 -9.13 1.51
CA LEU A 42 -15.58 -9.44 0.08
C LEU A 42 -16.24 -8.29 -0.68
N LYS A 43 -17.25 -7.64 -0.11
CA LYS A 43 -17.88 -6.45 -0.72
C LYS A 43 -16.92 -5.27 -0.80
N ALA A 44 -16.14 -5.02 0.24
CA ALA A 44 -15.12 -3.97 0.24
C ALA A 44 -14.07 -4.23 -0.85
N MET A 45 -13.54 -5.45 -0.93
CA MET A 45 -12.58 -5.82 -1.97
C MET A 45 -13.17 -5.69 -3.38
N GLN A 46 -14.41 -6.10 -3.60
CA GLN A 46 -15.10 -5.91 -4.89
C GLN A 46 -15.19 -4.43 -5.29
N THR A 47 -15.55 -3.55 -4.34
CA THR A 47 -15.59 -2.10 -4.56
C THR A 47 -14.21 -1.56 -4.95
N VAL A 48 -13.15 -2.00 -4.26
CA VAL A 48 -11.76 -1.61 -4.59
C VAL A 48 -11.36 -2.05 -5.99
N VAL A 49 -11.68 -3.29 -6.39
CA VAL A 49 -11.42 -3.80 -7.76
C VAL A 49 -12.07 -2.87 -8.78
N MET A 50 -13.35 -2.55 -8.60
CA MET A 50 -14.10 -1.70 -9.53
C MET A 50 -13.53 -0.28 -9.61
N HIS A 51 -13.21 0.34 -8.47
CA HIS A 51 -12.60 1.67 -8.44
C HIS A 51 -11.20 1.73 -9.04
N SER A 52 -10.47 0.61 -9.00
CA SER A 52 -9.15 0.48 -9.62
C SER A 52 -9.22 0.12 -11.10
N GLY A 53 -10.41 0.10 -11.71
CA GLY A 53 -10.60 -0.21 -13.13
C GLY A 53 -10.49 -1.70 -13.47
N GLY A 54 -10.64 -2.57 -12.48
CA GLY A 54 -10.71 -4.02 -12.68
C GLY A 54 -12.13 -4.55 -12.74
N GLN A 55 -12.25 -5.81 -13.11
CA GLN A 55 -13.50 -6.56 -13.13
C GLN A 55 -13.40 -7.79 -12.23
N VAL A 56 -14.38 -7.97 -11.35
CA VAL A 56 -14.51 -9.20 -10.55
C VAL A 56 -15.11 -10.29 -11.45
N ILE A 57 -14.40 -11.40 -11.59
CA ILE A 57 -14.84 -12.56 -12.37
C ILE A 57 -15.70 -13.49 -11.53
N LYS A 58 -15.21 -13.87 -10.34
CA LYS A 58 -15.94 -14.75 -9.41
C LYS A 58 -15.46 -14.59 -7.97
N LEU A 59 -16.28 -15.05 -7.04
CA LEU A 59 -15.93 -15.21 -5.63
C LEU A 59 -15.48 -16.66 -5.38
N THR A 60 -14.46 -16.87 -4.54
CA THR A 60 -13.89 -18.18 -4.22
C THR A 60 -14.06 -18.49 -2.74
N GLY A 61 -15.31 -18.51 -2.26
CA GLY A 61 -15.62 -18.69 -0.84
C GLY A 61 -15.34 -17.43 -0.02
N ASP A 62 -14.16 -17.36 0.56
CA ASP A 62 -13.59 -16.26 1.35
C ASP A 62 -12.68 -15.33 0.54
N GLY A 63 -12.46 -15.62 -0.73
CA GLY A 63 -11.70 -14.80 -1.65
C GLY A 63 -12.46 -14.33 -2.90
N LEU A 64 -11.75 -13.65 -3.79
CA LEU A 64 -12.22 -13.27 -5.12
C LEU A 64 -11.14 -13.47 -6.18
N MET A 65 -11.61 -13.60 -7.41
CA MET A 65 -10.80 -13.54 -8.62
C MET A 65 -11.22 -12.31 -9.42
N ALA A 66 -10.24 -11.49 -9.77
CA ALA A 66 -10.42 -10.28 -10.56
C ALA A 66 -9.44 -10.24 -11.74
N VAL A 67 -9.78 -9.41 -12.72
CA VAL A 67 -8.95 -9.13 -13.89
C VAL A 67 -8.75 -7.63 -14.05
N PHE A 68 -7.58 -7.27 -14.55
CA PHE A 68 -7.21 -5.90 -14.87
C PHE A 68 -6.54 -5.86 -16.24
N GLU A 69 -6.71 -4.76 -16.97
CA GLU A 69 -5.99 -4.54 -18.23
C GLU A 69 -4.51 -4.19 -18.00
N LYS A 70 -4.19 -3.56 -16.86
CA LYS A 70 -2.84 -3.05 -16.55
C LYS A 70 -2.33 -3.59 -15.22
N ALA A 71 -1.02 -3.88 -15.18
CA ALA A 71 -0.34 -4.32 -13.96
C ALA A 71 -0.39 -3.28 -12.83
N ASP A 72 -0.27 -2.00 -13.16
CA ASP A 72 -0.37 -0.92 -12.15
C ASP A 72 -1.73 -0.94 -11.44
N ALA A 73 -2.83 -1.15 -12.19
CA ALA A 73 -4.17 -1.22 -11.62
C ALA A 73 -4.33 -2.37 -10.63
N ALA A 74 -3.77 -3.54 -10.94
CA ALA A 74 -3.78 -4.69 -10.03
C ALA A 74 -2.95 -4.43 -8.75
N LEU A 75 -1.80 -3.76 -8.85
CA LEU A 75 -0.97 -3.41 -7.70
C LEU A 75 -1.63 -2.36 -6.80
N GLU A 76 -2.23 -1.32 -7.39
CA GLU A 76 -2.96 -0.30 -6.61
C GLU A 76 -4.20 -0.90 -5.94
N ALA A 77 -4.94 -1.76 -6.63
CA ALA A 77 -6.04 -2.51 -6.03
C ALA A 77 -5.56 -3.35 -4.83
N SER A 78 -4.40 -4.01 -4.96
CA SER A 78 -3.82 -4.81 -3.88
C SER A 78 -3.49 -3.98 -2.64
N SER A 79 -2.95 -2.76 -2.85
CA SER A 79 -2.64 -1.82 -1.75
C SER A 79 -3.92 -1.30 -1.10
N ALA A 80 -4.89 -0.87 -1.92
CA ALA A 80 -6.14 -0.31 -1.45
C ALA A 80 -7.01 -1.34 -0.71
N MET A 81 -7.00 -2.62 -1.11
CA MET A 81 -7.68 -3.68 -0.38
C MET A 81 -7.11 -3.86 1.03
N GLY A 82 -5.77 -3.83 1.18
CA GLY A 82 -5.13 -3.91 2.48
C GLY A 82 -5.56 -2.76 3.39
N MET A 83 -5.45 -1.52 2.90
CA MET A 83 -5.86 -0.32 3.63
C MET A 83 -7.35 -0.37 4.04
N GLU A 84 -8.25 -0.67 3.10
CA GLU A 84 -9.69 -0.69 3.38
C GLU A 84 -10.06 -1.74 4.44
N LEU A 85 -9.41 -2.91 4.42
CA LEU A 85 -9.67 -3.96 5.39
C LEU A 85 -8.98 -3.72 6.74
N GLY A 86 -7.82 -3.05 6.74
CA GLY A 86 -7.10 -2.64 7.94
C GLY A 86 -7.86 -1.58 8.77
N GLU A 87 -8.69 -0.76 8.12
CA GLU A 87 -9.58 0.22 8.77
C GLU A 87 -10.85 -0.42 9.37
N LEU A 88 -11.18 -1.67 9.03
CA LEU A 88 -12.35 -2.32 9.58
C LEU A 88 -12.16 -2.62 11.08
N PRO A 89 -13.19 -2.37 11.93
CA PRO A 89 -13.09 -2.65 13.36
C PRO A 89 -12.71 -4.11 13.61
N ALA A 90 -11.68 -4.38 14.40
CA ALA A 90 -11.25 -5.73 14.73
C ALA A 90 -12.43 -6.56 15.31
N ALA A 91 -12.48 -7.86 14.96
CA ALA A 91 -13.43 -8.79 15.58
C ALA A 91 -12.87 -9.21 16.93
N GLY A 92 -13.07 -8.38 17.95
CA GLY A 92 -12.34 -8.50 19.20
C GLY A 92 -10.88 -8.06 19.00
N GLU A 93 -9.92 -8.97 19.26
CA GLU A 93 -8.47 -8.70 19.11
C GLU A 93 -7.91 -9.03 17.72
N HIS A 94 -8.71 -9.64 16.83
CA HIS A 94 -8.22 -10.11 15.53
C HIS A 94 -8.57 -9.14 14.41
N ARG A 95 -7.52 -8.67 13.73
CA ARG A 95 -7.63 -7.96 12.45
C ARG A 95 -7.93 -8.95 11.34
N ILE A 96 -8.58 -8.45 10.29
CA ILE A 96 -8.74 -9.21 9.06
C ILE A 96 -7.62 -8.78 8.13
N ASP A 97 -6.78 -9.74 7.79
CA ASP A 97 -5.74 -9.56 6.80
C ASP A 97 -6.10 -10.32 5.53
N ILE A 98 -5.40 -9.99 4.46
CA ILE A 98 -5.57 -10.63 3.15
C ILE A 98 -4.24 -11.13 2.61
N ARG A 99 -4.34 -12.14 1.76
CA ARG A 99 -3.28 -12.61 0.89
C ARG A 99 -3.68 -12.31 -0.53
N ILE A 100 -2.75 -11.79 -1.32
CA ILE A 100 -3.01 -11.46 -2.72
C ILE A 100 -1.94 -12.07 -3.61
N GLY A 101 -2.35 -12.57 -4.77
CA GLY A 101 -1.44 -12.99 -5.84
C GLY A 101 -1.91 -12.44 -7.17
N PHE A 102 -1.01 -11.86 -7.95
CA PHE A 102 -1.37 -11.40 -9.29
C PHE A 102 -0.28 -11.67 -10.33
N HIS A 103 -0.70 -11.98 -11.55
CA HIS A 103 0.22 -12.27 -12.65
C HIS A 103 -0.34 -11.78 -13.99
N HIS A 104 0.53 -11.24 -14.82
CA HIS A 104 0.21 -10.82 -16.18
C HIS A 104 0.50 -11.95 -17.17
N GLY A 105 -0.41 -12.19 -18.10
CA GLY A 105 -0.15 -13.08 -19.22
C GLY A 105 -1.42 -13.37 -20.02
N PRO A 106 -1.32 -14.29 -21.00
CA PRO A 106 -2.46 -14.68 -21.80
C PRO A 106 -3.46 -15.46 -20.96
N ALA A 107 -4.73 -15.11 -21.09
CA ALA A 107 -5.83 -15.86 -20.52
C ALA A 107 -7.00 -15.95 -21.50
N VAL A 108 -7.78 -17.01 -21.39
CA VAL A 108 -8.88 -17.32 -22.29
C VAL A 108 -10.19 -17.11 -21.55
N SER A 109 -11.01 -16.20 -22.07
CA SER A 109 -12.35 -15.93 -21.53
C SER A 109 -13.38 -16.85 -22.17
N THR A 110 -14.16 -17.56 -21.34
CA THR A 110 -15.25 -18.43 -21.78
C THR A 110 -16.53 -18.03 -21.06
N GLY A 111 -17.40 -17.27 -21.73
CA GLY A 111 -18.61 -16.73 -21.10
C GLY A 111 -18.27 -15.81 -19.93
N ASN A 112 -18.54 -16.26 -18.70
CA ASN A 112 -18.31 -15.51 -17.46
C ASN A 112 -17.12 -16.02 -16.62
N ASP A 113 -16.27 -16.89 -17.16
CA ASP A 113 -15.09 -17.40 -16.44
C ASP A 113 -13.82 -17.25 -17.28
N LEU A 114 -12.67 -17.29 -16.60
CA LEU A 114 -11.35 -17.10 -17.19
C LEU A 114 -10.46 -18.29 -16.87
N PHE A 115 -9.78 -18.80 -17.89
CA PHE A 115 -8.91 -19.98 -17.80
C PHE A 115 -7.54 -19.70 -18.42
N GLY A 116 -6.55 -20.47 -17.99
CA GLY A 116 -5.21 -20.45 -18.57
C GLY A 116 -4.13 -20.60 -17.53
N GLU A 117 -2.88 -20.71 -17.99
CA GLU A 117 -1.71 -20.78 -17.13
C GLU A 117 -1.62 -19.56 -16.21
N THR A 118 -1.89 -18.36 -16.73
CA THR A 118 -1.89 -17.09 -15.97
C THR A 118 -2.81 -17.14 -14.74
N VAL A 119 -3.99 -17.75 -14.89
CA VAL A 119 -4.95 -17.91 -13.79
C VAL A 119 -4.38 -18.83 -12.71
N ASN A 120 -3.81 -19.97 -13.11
CA ASN A 120 -3.21 -20.92 -12.18
C ASN A 120 -2.01 -20.31 -11.46
N VAL A 121 -1.15 -19.58 -12.17
CA VAL A 121 0.02 -18.90 -11.60
C VAL A 121 -0.41 -17.85 -10.57
N ALA A 122 -1.36 -16.98 -10.91
CA ALA A 122 -1.86 -15.95 -10.00
C ALA A 122 -2.47 -16.56 -8.72
N ALA A 123 -3.23 -17.66 -8.86
CA ALA A 123 -3.78 -18.39 -7.71
C ALA A 123 -2.65 -18.94 -6.81
N ARG A 124 -1.59 -19.52 -7.39
CA ARG A 124 -0.44 -20.00 -6.60
C ARG A 124 0.33 -18.88 -5.93
N PHE A 125 0.44 -17.71 -6.56
CA PHE A 125 1.03 -16.53 -5.91
C PHE A 125 0.23 -16.11 -4.68
N CYS A 126 -1.10 -16.18 -4.73
CA CYS A 126 -1.95 -15.87 -3.59
C CYS A 126 -1.76 -16.88 -2.45
N GLU A 127 -1.70 -18.18 -2.78
CA GLU A 127 -1.47 -19.24 -1.80
C GLU A 127 -0.12 -19.11 -1.08
N VAL A 128 0.93 -18.70 -1.81
CA VAL A 128 2.25 -18.49 -1.20
C VAL A 128 2.43 -17.11 -0.63
N ALA A 129 1.47 -16.18 -0.74
CA ALA A 129 1.60 -14.85 -0.16
C ALA A 129 1.53 -14.92 1.36
N SER A 130 2.36 -14.11 2.02
CA SER A 130 2.27 -13.94 3.47
C SER A 130 1.04 -13.09 3.82
N THR A 131 0.50 -13.28 5.02
CA THR A 131 -0.61 -12.48 5.52
C THR A 131 -0.29 -10.97 5.44
N GLY A 132 -1.20 -10.18 4.86
CA GLY A 132 -1.02 -8.74 4.66
C GLY A 132 -0.16 -8.36 3.45
N THR A 133 0.07 -9.27 2.51
CA THR A 133 0.96 -9.03 1.35
C THR A 133 0.35 -9.44 0.02
N ALA A 134 0.86 -8.86 -1.07
CA ALA A 134 0.60 -9.27 -2.44
C ALA A 134 1.85 -9.79 -3.12
N VAL A 135 1.77 -10.96 -3.76
CA VAL A 135 2.90 -11.57 -4.49
C VAL A 135 2.69 -11.48 -6.00
N THR A 136 3.77 -11.17 -6.72
CA THR A 136 3.82 -11.21 -8.18
C THR A 136 5.16 -11.73 -8.69
N SER A 137 5.29 -11.87 -10.01
CA SER A 137 6.53 -12.25 -10.67
C SER A 137 7.33 -11.03 -11.14
N SER A 138 8.64 -11.19 -11.32
CA SER A 138 9.52 -10.17 -11.92
C SER A 138 9.07 -9.75 -13.32
N GLU A 139 8.47 -10.67 -14.07
CA GLU A 139 7.95 -10.45 -15.41
C GLU A 139 6.75 -9.49 -15.38
N THR A 140 5.77 -9.75 -14.50
CA THR A 140 4.68 -8.80 -14.23
C THR A 140 5.21 -7.47 -13.70
N ALA A 141 6.18 -7.50 -12.79
CA ALA A 141 6.72 -6.31 -12.16
C ALA A 141 7.40 -5.38 -13.18
N ALA A 142 8.02 -5.94 -14.23
CA ALA A 142 8.63 -5.16 -15.31
C ALA A 142 7.61 -4.31 -16.08
N LEU A 143 6.32 -4.68 -16.07
CA LEU A 143 5.22 -3.95 -16.72
C LEU A 143 4.67 -2.80 -15.87
N LEU A 144 5.03 -2.73 -14.59
CA LEU A 144 4.60 -1.66 -13.69
C LEU A 144 5.32 -0.35 -14.02
N SER A 145 4.68 0.77 -13.66
CA SER A 145 5.33 2.07 -13.60
C SER A 145 6.54 2.05 -12.65
N LYS A 146 7.52 2.93 -12.89
CA LYS A 146 8.73 2.99 -12.04
C LYS A 146 8.43 3.28 -10.57
N GLY A 147 7.37 4.04 -10.28
CA GLY A 147 6.89 4.25 -8.92
C GLY A 147 6.46 2.95 -8.26
N ASN A 148 5.67 2.15 -8.97
CA ASN A 148 5.13 0.89 -8.45
C ASN A 148 6.15 -0.24 -8.39
N GLN A 149 7.14 -0.25 -9.29
CA GLN A 149 8.29 -1.16 -9.18
C GLN A 149 9.03 -0.98 -7.84
N ARG A 150 9.14 0.25 -7.33
CA ARG A 150 9.83 0.54 -6.07
C ARG A 150 9.07 0.09 -4.82
N LYS A 151 7.75 -0.14 -4.92
CA LYS A 151 6.92 -0.66 -3.83
C LYS A 151 7.12 -2.16 -3.59
N LEU A 152 7.80 -2.85 -4.51
CA LEU A 152 7.99 -4.29 -4.49
C LEU A 152 9.38 -4.67 -3.95
N ARG A 153 9.43 -5.72 -3.12
CA ARG A 153 10.69 -6.34 -2.66
C ARG A 153 10.83 -7.74 -3.23
N LYS A 154 12.05 -8.14 -3.59
CA LYS A 154 12.33 -9.53 -3.98
C LYS A 154 12.23 -10.44 -2.77
N ILE A 155 11.57 -11.58 -2.92
CA ILE A 155 11.47 -12.61 -1.87
C ILE A 155 12.17 -13.90 -2.32
N PRO A 156 12.59 -14.78 -1.37
CA PRO A 156 13.13 -16.08 -1.72
C PRO A 156 12.16 -16.90 -2.57
N ALA A 157 12.68 -17.72 -3.47
CA ALA A 157 11.86 -18.61 -4.29
C ALA A 157 11.01 -19.52 -3.38
N ARG A 158 9.70 -19.54 -3.63
CA ARG A 158 8.75 -20.43 -2.96
C ARG A 158 8.31 -21.51 -3.96
N PRO A 159 8.26 -22.80 -3.58
CA PRO A 159 7.80 -23.84 -4.48
C PRO A 159 6.32 -23.65 -4.79
N LEU A 160 5.99 -23.55 -6.08
CA LEU A 160 4.62 -23.40 -6.55
C LEU A 160 4.09 -24.78 -6.94
N LYS A 161 3.15 -25.31 -6.16
CA LYS A 161 2.60 -26.65 -6.39
C LYS A 161 1.97 -26.75 -7.78
N GLY A 162 2.40 -27.72 -8.57
CA GLY A 162 1.86 -27.99 -9.91
C GLY A 162 2.36 -27.04 -11.00
N ILE A 163 3.35 -26.19 -10.72
CA ILE A 163 3.99 -25.30 -11.69
C ILE A 163 5.46 -25.68 -11.80
N ASN A 164 5.87 -26.19 -12.96
CA ASN A 164 7.25 -26.60 -13.23
C ASN A 164 8.16 -25.43 -13.64
N ARG A 165 7.59 -24.25 -13.88
CA ARG A 165 8.32 -23.03 -14.22
C ARG A 165 8.80 -22.33 -12.94
N HIS A 166 10.06 -21.88 -12.96
CA HIS A 166 10.60 -21.05 -11.90
C HIS A 166 10.22 -19.59 -12.10
N PHE A 167 9.78 -18.94 -11.03
CA PHE A 167 9.47 -17.52 -10.99
C PHE A 167 10.33 -16.81 -9.95
N ASP A 168 10.94 -15.70 -10.35
CA ASP A 168 11.49 -14.73 -9.40
C ASP A 168 10.33 -13.92 -8.82
N LEU A 169 10.03 -14.16 -7.54
CA LEU A 169 8.89 -13.57 -6.86
C LEU A 169 9.24 -12.23 -6.22
N LEU A 170 8.29 -11.30 -6.29
CA LEU A 170 8.31 -10.05 -5.55
C LEU A 170 7.05 -9.93 -4.70
N GLU A 171 7.16 -9.16 -3.64
CA GLU A 171 6.12 -8.95 -2.65
C GLU A 171 5.89 -7.46 -2.43
N LEU A 172 4.62 -7.08 -2.33
CA LEU A 172 4.13 -5.80 -1.83
C LEU A 172 3.55 -6.03 -0.43
N ILE A 173 3.81 -5.11 0.50
CA ILE A 173 3.12 -5.08 1.78
C ILE A 173 1.82 -4.29 1.60
N CYS A 174 0.68 -4.94 1.75
CA CYS A 174 -0.65 -4.34 1.57
C CYS A 174 -1.09 -3.53 2.79
N ASP A 175 -0.56 -3.89 3.96
CA ASP A 175 -0.98 -3.39 5.25
C ASP A 175 0.12 -2.56 5.92
N ASP A 176 0.77 -1.64 5.19
CA ASP A 176 1.67 -0.71 5.86
C ASP A 176 2.11 0.54 5.08
N TYR A 177 1.61 1.72 5.48
CA TYR A 177 2.36 2.98 5.45
C TYR A 177 2.47 3.64 6.84
N SER A 178 1.84 3.08 7.89
CA SER A 178 1.72 3.70 9.23
C SER A 178 2.46 2.96 10.36
N LYS A 179 3.15 1.85 10.08
CA LYS A 179 3.99 1.03 10.98
C LYS A 179 5.31 0.61 10.32
N VAL A 180 5.84 1.48 9.48
CA VAL A 180 7.15 1.36 8.85
C VAL A 180 8.33 1.28 9.86
N THR A 181 8.11 1.57 11.15
CA THR A 181 9.15 1.66 12.19
C THR A 181 9.99 0.39 12.38
N ALA A 182 9.45 -0.81 12.15
CA ALA A 182 10.12 -2.05 12.54
C ALA A 182 10.82 -2.80 11.39
N VAL A 183 10.37 -2.66 10.14
CA VAL A 183 10.93 -3.42 9.00
C VAL A 183 11.96 -2.58 8.21
N PHE A 184 11.91 -1.26 8.35
CA PHE A 184 12.83 -0.37 7.63
C PHE A 184 14.24 -0.32 8.21
N ALA A 185 14.45 -0.94 9.38
CA ALA A 185 15.75 -1.10 10.03
C ALA A 185 16.63 -2.22 9.44
N SER A 186 16.10 -3.09 8.58
CA SER A 186 16.83 -4.27 8.07
C SER A 186 17.05 -4.30 6.55
N ILE A 187 16.71 -3.24 5.83
CA ILE A 187 17.01 -3.13 4.40
C ILE A 187 18.04 -2.01 4.25
N ASP A 188 19.18 -2.36 3.66
CA ASP A 188 20.24 -1.41 3.33
C ASP A 188 19.80 -0.55 2.13
N PHE A 189 19.18 0.59 2.45
CA PHE A 189 18.69 1.58 1.47
C PHE A 189 19.74 2.66 1.15
N SER A 190 20.97 2.52 1.65
CA SER A 190 22.06 3.50 1.49
C SER A 190 22.42 3.81 0.04
N ALA A 191 22.04 2.96 -0.92
CA ALA A 191 22.50 3.05 -2.30
C ALA A 191 21.63 3.91 -3.24
N LEU A 192 20.41 4.35 -2.86
CA LEU A 192 19.46 4.90 -3.85
C LEU A 192 18.53 6.04 -3.41
N HIS A 193 18.60 6.52 -2.17
CA HIS A 193 17.88 7.74 -1.79
C HIS A 193 18.82 8.97 -1.80
N PRO A 194 18.35 10.12 -2.28
CA PRO A 194 19.07 11.38 -2.16
C PRO A 194 19.46 11.61 -0.71
N SER A 195 20.74 11.96 -0.49
CA SER A 195 21.34 12.08 0.84
C SER A 195 20.76 13.24 1.68
N ARG A 196 19.82 14.01 1.10
CA ARG A 196 19.34 15.27 1.65
C ARG A 196 17.84 15.46 1.41
N LEU A 197 17.13 15.89 2.46
CA LEU A 197 15.76 16.38 2.38
C LEU A 197 15.76 17.88 2.63
N GLU A 198 15.29 18.65 1.65
CA GLU A 198 15.06 20.08 1.79
C GLU A 198 13.62 20.33 2.27
N LEU A 199 13.49 21.10 3.35
CA LEU A 199 12.26 21.56 3.95
C LEU A 199 12.15 23.06 3.75
N ASN A 200 11.16 23.50 2.98
CA ASN A 200 10.90 24.90 2.72
C ASN A 200 9.64 25.35 3.47
N PHE A 201 9.78 26.33 4.35
CA PHE A 201 8.67 26.91 5.10
C PHE A 201 8.81 28.43 5.22
N CYS A 202 7.78 29.17 4.83
CA CYS A 202 7.77 30.65 4.87
C CYS A 202 8.99 31.34 4.22
N GLY A 203 9.59 30.72 3.20
CA GLY A 203 10.76 31.26 2.50
C GLY A 203 12.11 30.92 3.15
N GLU A 204 12.11 30.22 4.28
CA GLU A 204 13.31 29.63 4.87
C GLU A 204 13.44 28.17 4.43
N SER A 205 14.65 27.81 3.96
CA SER A 205 15.01 26.44 3.61
C SER A 205 15.85 25.83 4.72
N ARG A 206 15.56 24.59 5.08
CA ARG A 206 16.39 23.76 5.95
C ARG A 206 16.65 22.42 5.30
N VAL A 207 17.86 21.93 5.44
CA VAL A 207 18.27 20.65 4.86
C VAL A 207 18.52 19.67 6.00
N LEU A 208 17.88 18.51 5.94
CA LEU A 208 18.28 17.35 6.74
C LEU A 208 19.20 16.48 5.89
N ASP A 209 20.34 16.13 6.46
CA ASP A 209 21.37 15.27 5.87
C ASP A 209 22.10 14.50 6.97
N GLU A 210 23.22 13.83 6.62
CA GLU A 210 24.08 13.09 7.57
C GLU A 210 24.67 13.95 8.71
N GLY A 211 24.59 15.28 8.67
CA GLY A 211 25.01 16.17 9.75
C GLY A 211 23.87 16.75 10.57
N ALA A 212 22.68 16.90 9.97
CA ALA A 212 21.48 17.47 10.58
C ALA A 212 20.33 16.46 10.56
N HIS A 213 20.40 15.45 11.43
CA HIS A 213 19.47 14.32 11.43
C HIS A 213 18.06 14.64 11.94
N ARG A 214 17.75 15.87 12.38
CA ARG A 214 16.48 16.17 13.05
C ARG A 214 16.10 17.64 12.95
N VAL A 215 14.83 17.89 12.64
CA VAL A 215 14.19 19.19 12.67
C VAL A 215 12.91 19.11 13.49
N THR A 216 12.83 19.90 14.56
CA THR A 216 11.66 20.02 15.43
C THR A 216 10.72 21.11 14.94
N ILE A 217 9.42 20.82 14.91
CA ILE A 217 8.42 21.74 14.34
C ILE A 217 7.32 21.97 15.37
N GLY A 218 6.96 23.22 15.61
CA GLY A 218 5.87 23.56 16.52
C GLY A 218 5.81 25.03 16.88
N ARG A 219 4.84 25.41 17.72
CA ARG A 219 4.69 26.81 18.17
C ARG A 219 5.68 27.23 19.25
N ASP A 220 6.45 26.29 19.80
CA ASP A 220 7.48 26.61 20.79
C ASP A 220 8.57 27.46 20.13
N PRO A 221 8.94 28.64 20.67
CA PRO A 221 10.03 29.45 20.11
C PRO A 221 11.40 28.74 20.08
N ALA A 222 11.55 27.66 20.85
CA ALA A 222 12.75 26.82 20.83
C ALA A 222 12.74 25.75 19.72
N ALA A 223 11.64 25.62 18.95
CA ALA A 223 11.57 24.70 17.82
C ALA A 223 12.46 25.19 16.66
N ASP A 224 12.95 24.24 15.88
CA ASP A 224 13.72 24.53 14.67
C ASP A 224 12.86 25.31 13.68
N VAL A 225 11.64 24.84 13.39
CA VAL A 225 10.65 25.59 12.62
C VAL A 225 9.53 26.04 13.54
N VAL A 226 9.47 27.35 13.77
CA VAL A 226 8.49 27.99 14.65
C VAL A 226 7.21 28.28 13.86
N LEU A 227 6.13 27.63 14.26
CA LEU A 227 4.81 27.81 13.65
C LEU A 227 4.05 28.95 14.33
N SER A 228 3.53 29.88 13.53
CA SER A 228 2.69 31.00 14.00
C SER A 228 1.22 30.61 14.16
N ASN A 229 0.75 29.57 13.44
CA ASN A 229 -0.64 29.10 13.46
C ASN A 229 -1.04 28.53 14.84
N THR A 230 -2.14 29.02 15.41
CA THR A 230 -2.69 28.61 16.72
C THR A 230 -3.21 27.17 16.76
N HIS A 231 -3.47 26.55 15.62
CA HIS A 231 -3.92 25.15 15.52
C HIS A 231 -2.78 24.14 15.68
N ALA A 232 -1.54 24.61 15.59
CA ALA A 232 -0.39 23.77 15.84
C ALA A 232 -0.12 23.61 17.35
N SER A 233 0.26 22.40 17.77
CA SER A 233 0.80 22.16 19.11
C SER A 233 2.16 22.85 19.31
N ARG A 234 2.51 23.16 20.56
CA ARG A 234 3.85 23.73 20.91
C ARG A 234 4.98 22.82 20.43
N ARG A 235 4.81 21.53 20.64
CA ARG A 235 5.59 20.45 20.02
C ARG A 235 4.64 19.75 19.07
N HIS A 236 4.74 20.04 17.77
CA HIS A 236 3.78 19.54 16.79
C HIS A 236 4.25 18.21 16.23
N CYS A 237 5.36 18.24 15.51
CA CYS A 237 5.96 17.07 14.94
C CYS A 237 7.48 17.24 14.88
N VAL A 238 8.15 16.17 14.49
CA VAL A 238 9.58 16.13 14.25
C VAL A 238 9.77 15.49 12.89
N ILE A 239 10.68 16.03 12.08
CA ILE A 239 11.18 15.33 10.90
C ILE A 239 12.60 14.89 11.23
N GLU A 240 12.92 13.63 11.03
CA GLU A 240 14.25 13.10 11.30
C GLU A 240 14.74 12.12 10.26
N GLU A 241 16.05 12.10 10.08
CA GLU A 241 16.76 11.14 9.26
C GLU A 241 17.02 9.87 10.09
N ARG A 242 16.62 8.71 9.56
CA ARG A 242 16.79 7.39 10.15
C ARG A 242 17.26 6.40 9.09
N GLY A 243 18.57 6.16 9.02
CA GLY A 243 19.14 5.11 8.18
C GLY A 243 18.90 5.32 6.69
N GLY A 244 19.16 6.54 6.21
CA GLY A 244 19.01 6.98 4.81
C GLY A 244 17.58 7.35 4.43
N LYS A 245 16.69 7.57 5.40
CA LYS A 245 15.26 7.86 5.18
C LYS A 245 14.82 9.01 6.06
N PHE A 246 13.82 9.75 5.61
CA PHE A 246 13.28 10.87 6.37
C PHE A 246 11.88 10.54 6.87
N VAL A 247 11.67 10.72 8.16
CA VAL A 247 10.45 10.30 8.85
C VAL A 247 9.83 11.51 9.53
N VAL A 248 8.56 11.79 9.25
CA VAL A 248 7.76 12.74 10.03
C VAL A 248 7.06 11.99 11.15
N ILE A 249 7.19 12.50 12.37
CA ILE A 249 6.66 11.91 13.60
C ILE A 249 5.71 12.91 14.23
N ASP A 250 4.41 12.62 14.20
CA ASP A 250 3.39 13.47 14.79
C ASP A 250 3.31 13.29 16.30
N SER A 251 3.28 14.41 17.02
CA SER A 251 3.02 14.47 18.46
C SER A 251 1.88 15.44 18.81
N SER A 252 1.12 15.84 17.79
CA SER A 252 0.20 16.96 17.88
C SER A 252 -1.19 16.55 18.37
N SER A 253 -1.96 17.53 18.85
CA SER A 253 -3.34 17.29 19.27
C SER A 253 -4.31 17.23 18.09
N ASN A 254 -4.05 18.03 17.06
CA ASN A 254 -4.95 18.25 15.93
C ASN A 254 -4.54 17.44 14.67
N GLY A 255 -3.35 16.84 14.69
CA GLY A 255 -2.80 16.03 13.61
C GLY A 255 -1.93 16.84 12.64
N THR A 256 -1.02 16.13 12.00
CA THR A 256 -0.18 16.60 10.90
C THR A 256 -0.76 16.06 9.60
N PHE A 257 -0.84 16.86 8.55
CA PHE A 257 -1.40 16.45 7.26
C PHE A 257 -0.30 16.47 6.21
N VAL A 258 -0.13 15.38 5.49
CA VAL A 258 0.88 15.23 4.44
C VAL A 258 0.17 15.02 3.12
N VAL A 259 0.44 15.90 2.16
CA VAL A 259 -0.11 15.87 0.81
C VAL A 259 1.02 15.64 -0.17
N GLU A 260 0.96 14.56 -0.93
CA GLU A 260 1.96 14.25 -1.95
C GLU A 260 1.59 14.90 -3.29
N GLU A 261 2.59 15.11 -4.14
CA GLU A 261 2.39 15.65 -5.50
C GLU A 261 1.40 14.83 -6.35
N GLY A 262 1.25 13.54 -6.06
CA GLY A 262 0.25 12.65 -6.66
C GLY A 262 -1.20 12.84 -6.16
N GLY A 263 -1.45 13.81 -5.27
CA GLY A 263 -2.79 14.12 -4.73
C GLY A 263 -3.23 13.26 -3.55
N ARG A 264 -2.39 12.30 -3.10
CA ARG A 264 -2.61 11.54 -1.87
C ARG A 264 -2.51 12.47 -0.66
N SER A 265 -3.49 12.42 0.23
CA SER A 265 -3.55 13.22 1.47
C SER A 265 -3.69 12.29 2.67
N LEU A 266 -2.73 12.34 3.58
CA LEU A 266 -2.64 11.52 4.78
C LEU A 266 -2.75 12.41 6.01
N ARG A 267 -3.50 11.98 7.02
CA ARG A 267 -3.54 12.64 8.33
C ARG A 267 -2.87 11.74 9.35
N LEU A 268 -1.78 12.24 9.95
CA LEU A 268 -1.05 11.60 11.02
C LEU A 268 -1.56 12.10 12.37
N ARG A 269 -1.77 11.19 13.32
CA ARG A 269 -2.10 11.55 14.70
C ARG A 269 -1.43 10.60 15.68
N ARG A 270 -0.36 11.07 16.34
CA ARG A 270 0.52 10.23 17.17
C ARG A 270 1.08 9.03 16.40
N GLU A 271 1.32 9.24 15.12
CA GLU A 271 1.82 8.27 14.16
C GLU A 271 3.05 8.85 13.48
N GLU A 272 3.79 8.00 12.79
CA GLU A 272 4.92 8.38 11.96
C GLU A 272 4.72 7.94 10.52
N LEU A 273 5.35 8.68 9.60
CA LEU A 273 5.28 8.43 8.17
C LEU A 273 6.66 8.65 7.57
N VAL A 274 7.11 7.71 6.74
CA VAL A 274 8.30 7.91 5.91
C VAL A 274 7.93 8.77 4.72
N LEU A 275 8.70 9.83 4.52
CA LEU A 275 8.64 10.63 3.32
C LEU A 275 9.45 9.90 2.25
N ASP A 276 8.87 9.69 1.08
CA ASP A 276 9.49 8.98 -0.04
C ASP A 276 9.28 9.65 -1.41
N SER A 277 8.56 10.76 -1.41
CA SER A 277 8.15 11.53 -2.59
C SER A 277 8.18 13.03 -2.31
N HIS A 278 7.93 13.87 -3.31
CA HIS A 278 7.77 15.31 -3.08
C HIS A 278 6.36 15.61 -2.58
N GLY A 279 6.23 16.61 -1.69
CA GLY A 279 4.93 17.04 -1.24
C GLY A 279 4.93 18.23 -0.28
N TRP A 280 3.82 18.36 0.44
CA TRP A 280 3.55 19.43 1.40
C TRP A 280 3.04 18.88 2.73
N ILE A 281 3.40 19.53 3.82
CA ILE A 281 2.97 19.21 5.18
C ILE A 281 2.24 20.43 5.75
N THR A 282 1.05 20.22 6.31
CA THR A 282 0.31 21.26 7.03
C THR A 282 0.04 20.82 8.47
N PHE A 283 0.00 21.81 9.37
CA PHE A 283 0.08 21.56 10.80
C PHE A 283 -1.24 21.92 11.49
N GLY A 284 -1.92 20.91 12.04
CA GLY A 284 -3.15 21.05 12.81
C GLY A 284 -4.41 21.28 11.98
N ARG A 285 -4.28 21.50 10.67
CA ARG A 285 -5.39 21.61 9.71
C ARG A 285 -5.00 21.04 8.35
N PRO A 286 -5.97 20.49 7.57
CA PRO A 286 -5.73 20.09 6.19
C PRO A 286 -5.30 21.25 5.31
N ARG A 287 -4.59 20.96 4.22
CA ARG A 287 -4.21 21.93 3.19
C ARG A 287 -5.43 22.65 2.61
N GLY A 288 -5.33 23.95 2.45
CA GLY A 288 -6.40 24.80 1.92
C GLY A 288 -6.02 26.27 1.94
N PRO A 289 -6.93 27.16 1.49
CA PRO A 289 -6.67 28.59 1.44
C PRO A 289 -6.30 29.16 2.81
N GLY A 290 -5.15 29.85 2.88
CA GLY A 290 -4.68 30.51 4.11
C GLY A 290 -4.12 29.57 5.19
N VAL A 291 -3.78 28.32 4.84
CA VAL A 291 -3.07 27.39 5.72
C VAL A 291 -1.59 27.40 5.37
N ASP A 292 -0.73 27.65 6.36
CA ASP A 292 0.71 27.56 6.17
C ASP A 292 1.11 26.11 5.85
N GLU A 293 1.90 25.96 4.79
CA GLU A 293 2.38 24.67 4.30
C GLU A 293 3.90 24.66 4.23
N MET A 294 4.48 23.53 4.63
CA MET A 294 5.89 23.22 4.47
C MET A 294 6.03 22.33 3.25
N GLU A 295 6.77 22.77 2.24
CA GLU A 295 7.15 21.91 1.12
C GLU A 295 8.35 21.05 1.52
N TYR A 296 8.33 19.76 1.17
CA TYR A 296 9.48 18.88 1.35
C TYR A 296 9.90 18.30 0.00
N ARG A 297 11.20 18.36 -0.28
CA ARG A 297 11.78 17.90 -1.54
C ARG A 297 13.08 17.14 -1.30
N PHE A 298 13.18 16.01 -1.97
CA PHE A 298 14.37 15.18 -1.99
C PHE A 298 15.43 15.76 -2.95
N VAL A 299 16.67 15.96 -2.49
CA VAL A 299 17.76 16.58 -3.27
C VAL A 299 18.97 15.64 -3.34
N GLY A 300 19.39 15.32 -4.57
CA GLY A 300 20.52 14.44 -4.86
C GLY A 300 21.87 15.14 -4.84
#